data_AF-A0A090Y6I9-F1
#
_entry.id   AF-A0A090Y6I9-F1
#
_cell.length_a   1.000
_cell.length_b   1.000
_cell.length_c   1.000
_cell.angle_alpha   90.00
_cell.angle_beta   90.00
_cell.angle_gamma   90.00
#
_symmetry.space_group_name_H-M   'P 1'
#
loop_
_entity.id
_entity.type
_entity.pdbx_description
1 polymer ?
#
loop_
_entity_poly.entity_id
_entity_poly.type
_entity_poly.pdbx_seq_one_letter_code
_entity_poly.pdbx_strand_id
1 'polypeptide(L)'
;MKRNKIILITTCILVSFVLLLFHLSEQSVFSRPSNQQESNENQISSLQLYNLYYLTQTLYLLDDRNKQIISTKVEEISTANIVQRNNPGLLYDMWLYIQLSNEHNFEISENTKDMLLGLLEDLQSKEGFFRANLSEKINGNENSYLMSTKMALDIYYYFNIRNQKTDTALRWIKQNVDSIINSKNPDFISDGSFLYIIGYLENLYNFDILTDAKYLNYINRFKKNYSIYPDSIEKFDTAININDLLSADFELDNKVIEDYLHSIQLKNGAFSLYGSEKTPDALTTYICIKTIKKLGIKLTKEDELTEWLNSQISQILISM
;
A
#
# COMPACT_ATOMS: atom_id res chain seq x y z
N MET A 1 57.87 7.47 31.43
CA MET A 1 56.56 7.61 32.14
C MET A 1 55.45 8.29 31.33
N LYS A 2 55.67 9.41 30.63
CA LYS A 2 54.60 10.12 29.90
C LYS A 2 53.99 9.33 28.71
N ARG A 3 54.80 8.55 27.99
CA ARG A 3 54.36 7.76 26.82
C ARG A 3 53.45 6.58 27.18
N ASN A 4 53.73 5.89 28.29
CA ASN A 4 52.87 4.80 28.80
C ASN A 4 51.55 5.31 29.38
N LYS A 5 51.52 6.54 29.93
CA LYS A 5 50.27 7.19 30.37
C LYS A 5 49.36 7.54 29.19
N ILE A 6 49.92 8.02 28.08
CA ILE A 6 49.16 8.34 26.88
C ILE A 6 48.55 7.07 26.28
N ILE A 7 49.32 5.98 26.15
CA ILE A 7 48.81 4.70 25.63
C ILE A 7 47.67 4.18 26.52
N LEU A 8 47.84 4.21 27.85
CA LEU A 8 46.80 3.76 28.78
C LEU A 8 45.50 4.58 28.64
N ILE A 9 45.61 5.91 28.51
CA ILE A 9 44.45 6.80 28.32
C ILE A 9 43.76 6.51 26.99
N THR A 10 44.52 6.34 25.90
CA THR A 10 43.94 6.03 24.59
C THR A 10 43.24 4.67 24.59
N THR A 11 43.82 3.65 25.24
CA THR A 11 43.20 2.33 25.36
C THR A 11 41.94 2.38 26.23
N CYS A 12 41.94 3.14 27.33
CA CYS A 12 40.74 3.33 28.14
C CYS A 12 39.62 4.03 27.37
N ILE A 13 39.93 5.07 26.58
CA ILE A 13 38.94 5.75 25.74
C ILE A 13 38.38 4.80 24.68
N LEU A 14 39.22 3.98 24.06
CA LEU A 14 38.79 3.03 23.03
C LEU A 14 37.90 1.92 23.61
N VAL A 15 38.25 1.38 24.78
CA VAL A 15 37.44 0.38 25.49
C VAL A 15 36.11 0.99 25.96
N SER A 16 36.12 2.21 26.50
CA SER A 16 34.88 2.92 26.86
C SER A 16 34.00 3.22 25.64
N PHE A 17 34.57 3.54 24.48
CA PHE A 17 33.83 3.77 23.25
C PHE A 17 33.22 2.49 22.68
N VAL A 18 33.95 1.36 22.73
CA VAL A 18 33.43 0.04 22.34
C VAL A 18 32.33 -0.42 23.30
N LEU A 19 32.48 -0.22 24.61
CA LEU A 19 31.43 -0.52 25.59
C LEU A 19 30.19 0.36 25.40
N LEU A 20 30.35 1.63 25.04
CA LEU A 20 29.24 2.53 24.71
C LEU A 20 28.50 2.07 23.45
N LEU A 21 29.22 1.59 22.42
CA LEU A 21 28.61 1.02 21.21
C LEU A 21 27.86 -0.28 21.49
N PHE A 22 28.39 -1.14 22.37
CA PHE A 22 27.68 -2.34 22.84
C PHE A 22 26.41 -1.97 23.62
N HIS A 23 26.50 -0.98 24.52
CA HIS A 23 25.35 -0.55 25.32
C HIS A 23 24.27 0.15 24.47
N LEU A 24 24.66 0.90 23.44
CA LEU A 24 23.74 1.49 22.46
C LEU A 24 23.14 0.44 21.51
N SER A 25 23.88 -0.63 21.18
CA SER A 25 23.32 -1.76 20.41
C SER A 25 22.31 -2.57 21.23
N GLU A 26 22.53 -2.73 22.54
CA GLU A 26 21.61 -3.40 23.45
C GLU A 26 20.38 -2.52 23.80
N GLN A 27 20.51 -1.19 23.82
CA GLN A 27 19.38 -0.28 24.03
C GLN A 27 18.53 -0.02 22.77
N SER A 28 19.02 -0.37 21.58
CA SER A 28 18.20 -0.35 20.35
C SER A 28 17.31 -1.58 20.19
N VAL A 29 17.39 -2.52 21.13
CA VAL A 29 16.51 -3.69 21.26
C VAL A 29 15.57 -3.42 22.44
N PHE A 30 14.32 -3.09 22.11
CA PHE A 30 13.16 -2.95 23.01
C PHE A 30 13.04 -1.68 23.87
N SER A 31 12.16 -0.79 23.40
CA SER A 31 11.10 -0.22 24.23
C SER A 31 9.74 -0.46 23.56
N ARG A 32 9.34 -1.73 23.47
CA ARG A 32 7.91 -2.08 23.38
C ARG A 32 7.33 -2.01 24.80
N PRO A 33 6.16 -1.40 25.03
CA PRO A 33 5.49 -1.55 26.30
C PRO A 33 5.10 -3.02 26.47
N SER A 34 5.62 -3.65 27.51
CA SER A 34 5.21 -4.97 27.98
C SER A 34 3.81 -4.87 28.59
N ASN A 35 2.81 -5.38 27.88
CA ASN A 35 1.67 -6.02 28.53
C ASN A 35 1.73 -7.50 28.18
N GLN A 36 2.10 -8.30 29.18
CA GLN A 36 1.75 -9.71 29.17
C GLN A 36 0.23 -9.81 29.21
N GLN A 37 -0.35 -10.39 28.17
CA GLN A 37 -1.57 -11.18 28.28
C GLN A 37 -1.35 -12.46 27.49
N GLU A 38 -1.26 -13.57 28.22
CA GLU A 38 -1.52 -14.88 27.66
C GLU A 38 -2.99 -14.93 27.22
N SER A 39 -3.21 -15.21 25.94
CA SER A 39 -4.20 -16.20 25.50
C SER A 39 -3.94 -16.57 24.05
N ASN A 40 -3.75 -17.85 23.79
CA ASN A 40 -3.77 -18.48 22.48
C ASN A 40 -4.97 -18.02 21.65
N GLU A 41 -4.71 -17.43 20.49
CA GLU A 41 -5.53 -17.52 19.27
C GLU A 41 -4.71 -16.90 18.12
N ASN A 42 -4.68 -17.56 16.96
CA ASN A 42 -4.02 -17.07 15.74
C ASN A 42 -4.60 -15.70 15.34
N GLN A 43 -3.95 -14.63 15.81
CA GLN A 43 -4.29 -13.27 15.42
C GLN A 43 -3.49 -12.91 14.17
N ILE A 44 -4.20 -12.80 13.05
CA ILE A 44 -3.66 -12.18 11.85
C ILE A 44 -3.37 -10.72 12.20
N SER A 45 -2.10 -10.36 12.27
CA SER A 45 -1.73 -8.96 12.30
C SER A 45 -2.08 -8.34 10.93
N SER A 46 -2.62 -7.12 10.93
CA SER A 46 -2.89 -6.35 9.69
C SER A 46 -1.66 -6.26 8.78
N LEU A 47 -0.47 -6.28 9.37
CA LEU A 47 0.82 -6.34 8.67
C LEU A 47 1.04 -7.65 7.90
N GLN A 48 0.57 -8.81 8.41
CA GLN A 48 0.66 -10.09 7.69
C GLN A 48 -0.25 -10.11 6.47
N LEU A 49 -1.49 -9.61 6.57
CA LEU A 49 -2.42 -9.57 5.44
C LEU A 49 -1.92 -8.63 4.34
N TYR A 50 -1.43 -7.45 4.74
CA TYR A 50 -0.77 -6.48 3.86
C TYR A 50 0.40 -7.10 3.10
N ASN A 51 1.34 -7.73 3.82
CA ASN A 51 2.51 -8.33 3.20
C ASN A 51 2.10 -9.50 2.30
N LEU A 52 1.19 -10.35 2.76
CA LEU A 52 0.70 -11.48 1.96
C LEU A 52 0.16 -10.98 0.62
N TYR A 53 -0.74 -9.99 0.63
CA TYR A 53 -1.32 -9.44 -0.59
C TYR A 53 -0.26 -8.92 -1.57
N TYR A 54 0.64 -8.02 -1.15
CA TYR A 54 1.59 -7.43 -2.10
C TYR A 54 2.67 -8.42 -2.56
N LEU A 55 3.10 -9.36 -1.70
CA LEU A 55 4.08 -10.37 -2.09
C LEU A 55 3.49 -11.35 -3.11
N THR A 56 2.24 -11.78 -2.93
CA THR A 56 1.58 -12.70 -3.88
C THR A 56 1.32 -12.02 -5.22
N GLN A 57 0.83 -10.78 -5.19
CA GLN A 57 0.66 -9.96 -6.39
C GLN A 57 1.97 -9.76 -7.16
N THR A 58 3.07 -9.50 -6.44
CA THR A 58 4.40 -9.41 -7.06
C THR A 58 4.78 -10.73 -7.72
N LEU A 59 4.58 -11.86 -7.03
CA LEU A 59 4.95 -13.17 -7.55
C LEU A 59 4.16 -13.53 -8.82
N TYR A 60 2.89 -13.12 -8.93
CA TYR A 60 2.06 -13.35 -10.13
C TYR A 60 2.52 -12.53 -11.32
N LEU A 61 2.97 -11.29 -11.10
CA LEU A 61 3.59 -10.49 -12.16
C LEU A 61 4.89 -11.12 -12.71
N LEU A 62 5.56 -11.97 -11.93
CA LEU A 62 6.74 -12.71 -12.36
C LEU A 62 6.36 -14.02 -13.05
N ASP A 63 5.50 -14.83 -12.42
CA ASP A 63 5.05 -16.12 -12.94
C ASP A 63 3.66 -16.50 -12.39
N ASP A 64 2.65 -16.44 -13.27
CA ASP A 64 1.24 -16.74 -12.97
C ASP A 64 1.00 -18.18 -12.50
N ARG A 65 1.93 -19.12 -12.74
CA ARG A 65 1.79 -20.51 -12.29
C ARG A 65 1.72 -20.63 -10.76
N ASN A 66 2.22 -19.62 -10.03
CA ASN A 66 2.20 -19.60 -8.57
C ASN A 66 0.81 -19.34 -7.97
N LYS A 67 -0.18 -18.92 -8.76
CA LYS A 67 -1.54 -18.61 -8.27
C LYS A 67 -2.18 -19.78 -7.53
N GLN A 68 -2.10 -20.98 -8.10
CA GLN A 68 -2.79 -22.16 -7.58
C GLN A 68 -2.24 -22.66 -6.23
N ILE A 69 -0.94 -22.54 -5.98
CA ILE A 69 -0.29 -23.05 -4.75
C ILE A 69 -0.65 -22.19 -3.54
N ILE A 70 -0.75 -20.88 -3.73
CA ILE A 70 -1.03 -19.94 -2.64
C ILE A 70 -2.52 -19.95 -2.30
N SER A 71 -3.39 -20.22 -3.27
CA SER A 71 -4.84 -20.23 -3.07
C SER A 71 -5.29 -21.03 -1.84
N THR A 72 -4.88 -22.30 -1.73
CA THR A 72 -5.34 -23.18 -0.65
C THR A 72 -5.03 -22.65 0.76
N LYS A 73 -3.94 -21.91 0.94
CA LYS A 73 -3.54 -21.38 2.25
C LYS A 73 -4.20 -20.05 2.60
N VAL A 74 -4.64 -19.29 1.60
CA VAL A 74 -5.37 -18.02 1.81
C VAL A 74 -6.84 -18.31 2.17
N GLU A 75 -7.41 -19.44 1.73
CA GLU A 75 -8.75 -19.90 2.16
C GLU A 75 -8.84 -20.13 3.68
N GLU A 76 -7.73 -20.48 4.32
CA GLU A 76 -7.66 -20.79 5.75
C GLU A 76 -7.60 -19.53 6.65
N ILE A 77 -7.49 -18.33 6.06
CA ILE A 77 -7.46 -17.06 6.78
C ILE A 77 -8.78 -16.84 7.52
N SER A 78 -8.71 -16.82 8.86
CA SER A 78 -9.86 -16.54 9.71
C SER A 78 -10.37 -15.10 9.55
N THR A 79 -11.65 -14.98 9.19
CA THR A 79 -12.35 -13.69 9.05
C THR A 79 -12.62 -12.99 10.37
N ALA A 80 -12.55 -13.71 11.49
CA ALA A 80 -12.90 -13.21 12.82
C ALA A 80 -12.03 -12.01 13.27
N ASN A 81 -10.79 -11.93 12.79
CA ASN A 81 -9.89 -10.81 13.07
C ASN A 81 -10.10 -9.61 12.13
N ILE A 82 -10.57 -9.86 10.90
CA ILE A 82 -10.80 -8.83 9.88
C ILE A 82 -12.04 -8.00 10.22
N VAL A 83 -13.09 -8.63 10.76
CA VAL A 83 -14.39 -7.99 11.03
C VAL A 83 -14.51 -7.37 12.43
N GLN A 84 -13.41 -7.22 13.16
CA GLN A 84 -13.45 -6.63 14.51
C GLN A 84 -13.73 -5.12 14.45
N ARG A 85 -14.84 -4.68 15.04
CA ARG A 85 -15.27 -3.26 15.03
C ARG A 85 -14.23 -2.27 15.58
N ASN A 86 -13.39 -2.72 16.51
CA ASN A 86 -12.33 -1.91 17.12
C ASN A 86 -10.99 -2.00 16.37
N ASN A 87 -10.93 -2.67 15.22
CA ASN A 87 -9.72 -2.76 14.41
C ASN A 87 -9.33 -1.37 13.86
N PRO A 88 -8.13 -0.84 14.16
CA PRO A 88 -7.68 0.44 13.61
C PRO A 88 -7.50 0.41 12.08
N GLY A 89 -7.23 -0.77 11.51
CA GLY A 89 -7.10 -1.01 10.07
C GLY A 89 -8.37 -1.52 9.40
N LEU A 90 -9.53 -1.44 10.07
CA LEU A 90 -10.77 -2.14 9.70
C LEU A 90 -11.07 -2.14 8.20
N LEU A 91 -11.29 -0.98 7.58
CA LEU A 91 -11.68 -0.92 6.17
C LEU A 91 -10.58 -1.41 5.24
N TYR A 92 -9.32 -1.17 5.59
CA TYR A 92 -8.18 -1.59 4.79
C TYR A 92 -8.02 -3.11 4.81
N ASP A 93 -8.14 -3.73 5.98
CA ASP A 93 -8.06 -5.18 6.13
C ASP A 93 -9.25 -5.88 5.46
N MET A 94 -10.46 -5.30 5.57
CA MET A 94 -11.64 -5.76 4.82
C MET A 94 -11.37 -5.72 3.32
N TRP A 95 -10.81 -4.62 2.81
CA TRP A 95 -10.50 -4.45 1.40
C TRP A 95 -9.44 -5.45 0.93
N LEU A 96 -8.33 -5.61 1.66
CA LEU A 96 -7.29 -6.60 1.34
C LEU A 96 -7.84 -8.02 1.30
N TYR A 97 -8.71 -8.38 2.25
CA TYR A 97 -9.37 -9.67 2.27
C TYR A 97 -10.22 -9.89 1.01
N ILE A 98 -11.04 -8.90 0.62
CA ILE A 98 -11.82 -8.97 -0.63
C ILE A 98 -10.92 -9.11 -1.86
N GLN A 99 -9.82 -8.34 -1.94
CA GLN A 99 -8.90 -8.42 -3.08
C GLN A 99 -8.27 -9.82 -3.19
N LEU A 100 -7.87 -10.40 -2.06
CA LEU A 100 -7.36 -11.78 -2.01
C LEU A 100 -8.44 -12.79 -2.42
N SER A 101 -9.65 -12.69 -1.88
CA SER A 101 -10.76 -13.57 -2.26
C SER A 101 -11.05 -13.51 -3.76
N ASN A 102 -11.04 -12.31 -4.35
CA ASN A 102 -11.27 -12.12 -5.79
C ASN A 102 -10.17 -12.74 -6.64
N GLU A 103 -8.90 -12.46 -6.34
CA GLU A 103 -7.76 -12.97 -7.13
C GLU A 103 -7.72 -14.50 -7.14
N HIS A 104 -8.07 -15.13 -6.02
CA HIS A 104 -7.98 -16.56 -5.85
C HIS A 104 -9.31 -17.32 -6.06
N ASN A 105 -10.38 -16.61 -6.41
CA ASN A 105 -11.74 -17.13 -6.61
C ASN A 105 -12.33 -17.84 -5.38
N PHE A 106 -12.15 -17.27 -4.19
CA PHE A 106 -12.77 -17.79 -2.98
C PHE A 106 -14.19 -17.27 -2.80
N GLU A 107 -15.10 -18.19 -2.53
CA GLU A 107 -16.45 -17.85 -2.16
C GLU A 107 -16.50 -17.34 -0.72
N ILE A 108 -16.92 -16.09 -0.55
CA ILE A 108 -17.16 -15.51 0.77
C ILE A 108 -18.56 -15.94 1.22
N SER A 109 -18.64 -16.60 2.39
CA SER A 109 -19.92 -17.04 2.94
C SER A 109 -20.90 -15.87 3.10
N GLU A 110 -22.20 -16.13 2.94
CA GLU A 110 -23.24 -15.09 3.12
C GLU A 110 -23.19 -14.43 4.50
N ASN A 111 -22.87 -15.19 5.56
CA ASN A 111 -22.69 -14.61 6.90
C ASN A 111 -21.53 -13.62 6.96
N THR A 112 -20.38 -13.95 6.36
CA THR A 112 -19.22 -13.04 6.28
C THR A 112 -19.56 -11.81 5.47
N LYS A 113 -20.24 -11.98 4.34
CA LYS A 113 -20.71 -10.88 3.50
C LYS A 113 -21.65 -9.95 4.27
N ASP A 114 -22.65 -10.46 4.98
CA ASP A 114 -23.57 -9.65 5.79
C ASP A 114 -22.83 -8.86 6.87
N MET A 115 -21.84 -9.47 7.54
CA MET A 115 -21.00 -8.78 8.52
C MET A 115 -20.19 -7.64 7.88
N LEU A 116 -19.53 -7.90 6.74
CA LEU A 116 -18.73 -6.90 6.04
C LEU A 116 -19.61 -5.72 5.58
N LEU A 117 -20.78 -6.01 5.01
CA LEU A 117 -21.72 -4.98 4.56
C LEU A 117 -22.27 -4.15 5.73
N GLY A 118 -22.59 -4.78 6.86
CA GLY A 118 -23.00 -4.07 8.06
C GLY A 118 -21.92 -3.10 8.58
N LEU A 119 -20.65 -3.52 8.56
CA LEU A 119 -19.52 -2.65 8.92
C LEU A 119 -19.34 -1.48 7.94
N LEU A 120 -19.49 -1.71 6.64
CA LEU A 120 -19.47 -0.63 5.65
C LEU A 120 -20.56 0.41 5.93
N GLU A 121 -21.76 -0.03 6.30
CA GLU A 121 -22.85 0.88 6.64
C GLU A 121 -22.52 1.77 7.84
N ASP A 122 -21.83 1.23 8.86
CA ASP A 122 -21.39 2.00 10.03
C ASP A 122 -20.23 2.97 9.71
N LEU A 123 -19.42 2.65 8.71
CA LEU A 123 -18.29 3.47 8.27
C LEU A 123 -18.71 4.63 7.38
N GLN A 124 -19.87 4.54 6.72
CA GLN A 124 -20.36 5.62 5.86
C GLN A 124 -20.86 6.81 6.68
N SER A 125 -20.37 7.99 6.33
CA SER A 125 -20.89 9.27 6.80
C SER A 125 -22.29 9.56 6.24
N LYS A 126 -22.95 10.59 6.78
CA LYS A 126 -24.23 11.07 6.24
C LYS A 126 -24.06 11.72 4.86
N GLU A 127 -22.90 12.30 4.63
CA GLU A 127 -22.52 13.00 3.42
C GLU A 127 -22.18 12.02 2.28
N GLY A 128 -21.76 10.80 2.60
CA GLY A 128 -21.57 9.70 1.64
C GLY A 128 -20.17 9.10 1.61
N PHE A 129 -19.16 9.80 2.13
CA PHE A 129 -17.79 9.27 2.23
C PHE A 129 -17.67 8.18 3.31
N PHE A 130 -16.65 7.34 3.22
CA PHE A 130 -16.35 6.30 4.20
C PHE A 130 -15.15 6.67 5.05
N ARG A 131 -15.22 6.31 6.33
CA ARG A 131 -14.10 6.39 7.28
C ARG A 131 -13.24 5.13 7.17
N ALA A 132 -11.96 5.24 7.50
CA ALA A 132 -11.04 4.09 7.53
C ALA A 132 -11.35 3.12 8.70
N ASN A 133 -11.85 3.66 9.82
CA ASN A 133 -12.32 2.88 10.96
C ASN A 133 -13.38 3.65 11.78
N LEU A 134 -14.06 2.96 12.69
CA LEU A 134 -15.15 3.54 13.49
C LEU A 134 -14.70 4.63 14.47
N SER A 135 -13.42 4.63 14.87
CA SER A 135 -12.83 5.61 15.80
C SER A 135 -12.36 6.90 15.13
N GLU A 136 -12.28 6.91 13.80
CA GLU A 136 -11.77 8.05 13.05
C GLU A 136 -12.64 9.30 13.28
N LYS A 137 -11.98 10.37 13.73
CA LYS A 137 -12.63 11.67 13.90
C LYS A 137 -12.79 12.33 12.53
N ILE A 138 -14.03 12.69 12.22
CA ILE A 138 -14.33 13.44 11.01
C ILE A 138 -13.63 14.80 11.09
N ASN A 139 -12.75 15.04 10.13
CA ASN A 139 -12.07 16.28 9.89
C ASN A 139 -12.60 16.83 8.55
N GLY A 140 -12.64 18.15 8.37
CA GLY A 140 -13.22 18.77 7.18
C GLY A 140 -12.31 18.73 5.94
N ASN A 141 -11.44 17.74 5.79
CA ASN A 141 -10.54 17.61 4.65
C ASN A 141 -11.03 16.49 3.74
N GLU A 142 -11.70 16.83 2.64
CA GLU A 142 -12.37 15.83 1.80
C GLU A 142 -11.39 14.82 1.19
N ASN A 143 -10.16 15.24 0.87
CA ASN A 143 -9.19 14.37 0.23
C ASN A 143 -8.74 13.19 1.11
N SER A 144 -8.84 13.28 2.44
CA SER A 144 -8.45 12.19 3.34
C SER A 144 -9.41 11.00 3.28
N TYR A 145 -10.60 11.18 2.71
CA TYR A 145 -11.63 10.14 2.64
C TYR A 145 -11.77 9.48 1.27
N LEU A 146 -11.05 9.96 0.24
CA LEU A 146 -11.20 9.40 -1.10
C LEU A 146 -10.77 7.92 -1.13
N MET A 147 -9.62 7.60 -0.52
CA MET A 147 -9.07 6.24 -0.56
C MET A 147 -9.93 5.23 0.21
N SER A 148 -10.41 5.59 1.40
CA SER A 148 -11.36 4.78 2.16
C SER A 148 -12.68 4.62 1.39
N THR A 149 -13.19 5.69 0.77
CA THR A 149 -14.40 5.61 -0.05
C THR A 149 -14.20 4.67 -1.26
N LYS A 150 -13.03 4.72 -1.92
CA LYS A 150 -12.67 3.79 -2.99
C LYS A 150 -12.67 2.34 -2.51
N MET A 151 -12.05 2.06 -1.36
CA MET A 151 -12.02 0.71 -0.77
C MET A 151 -13.42 0.17 -0.49
N ALA A 152 -14.30 0.99 0.08
CA ALA A 152 -15.68 0.59 0.35
C ALA A 152 -16.46 0.31 -0.95
N LEU A 153 -16.27 1.14 -1.97
CA LEU A 153 -16.89 0.94 -3.29
C LEU A 153 -16.40 -0.35 -3.95
N ASP A 154 -15.09 -0.64 -3.93
CA ASP A 154 -14.57 -1.93 -4.43
C ASP A 154 -15.23 -3.14 -3.74
N ILE A 155 -15.45 -3.07 -2.42
CA ILE A 155 -16.11 -4.15 -1.67
C ILE A 155 -17.57 -4.30 -2.13
N TYR A 156 -18.31 -3.20 -2.30
CA TYR A 156 -19.65 -3.28 -2.87
C TYR A 156 -19.65 -3.85 -4.29
N TYR A 157 -18.69 -3.44 -5.12
CA TYR A 157 -18.56 -3.93 -6.49
C TYR A 157 -18.26 -5.43 -6.53
N TYR A 158 -17.36 -5.93 -5.67
CA TYR A 158 -17.07 -7.37 -5.54
C TYR A 158 -18.33 -8.20 -5.28
N PHE A 159 -19.19 -7.73 -4.37
CA PHE A 159 -20.48 -8.39 -4.09
C PHE A 159 -21.58 -8.09 -5.12
N ASN A 160 -21.26 -7.39 -6.21
CA ASN A 160 -22.20 -6.95 -7.24
C ASN A 160 -23.39 -6.16 -6.66
N ILE A 161 -23.12 -5.28 -5.68
CA ILE A 161 -24.12 -4.45 -5.02
C ILE A 161 -24.06 -3.03 -5.59
N ARG A 162 -25.17 -2.60 -6.17
CA ARG A 162 -25.43 -1.19 -6.51
C ARG A 162 -26.71 -0.75 -5.82
N ASN A 163 -26.58 0.18 -4.87
CA ASN A 163 -27.68 0.62 -4.02
C ASN A 163 -27.56 2.13 -3.69
N GLN A 164 -28.45 2.61 -2.83
CA GLN A 164 -28.44 4.01 -2.41
C GLN A 164 -27.12 4.42 -1.73
N LYS A 165 -26.43 3.51 -1.05
CA LYS A 165 -25.16 3.77 -0.35
C LYS A 165 -24.05 4.05 -1.37
N THR A 166 -23.93 3.21 -2.40
CA THR A 166 -22.97 3.43 -3.51
C THR A 166 -23.28 4.72 -4.27
N ASP A 167 -24.56 4.99 -4.56
CA ASP A 167 -24.95 6.21 -5.28
C ASP A 167 -24.67 7.48 -4.46
N THR A 168 -24.82 7.43 -3.14
CA THR A 168 -24.52 8.56 -2.25
C THR A 168 -23.02 8.84 -2.21
N ALA A 169 -22.19 7.79 -2.16
CA ALA A 169 -20.74 7.93 -2.19
C ALA A 169 -20.22 8.53 -3.51
N LEU A 170 -20.69 8.03 -4.66
CA LEU A 170 -20.31 8.56 -5.98
C LEU A 170 -20.75 10.03 -6.14
N ARG A 171 -21.93 10.38 -5.64
CA ARG A 171 -22.41 11.77 -5.65
C ARG A 171 -21.57 12.67 -4.75
N TRP A 172 -21.15 12.19 -3.58
CA TRP A 172 -20.23 12.91 -2.70
C TRP A 172 -18.89 13.18 -3.40
N ILE A 173 -18.30 12.18 -4.07
CA ILE A 173 -17.05 12.36 -4.83
C ILE A 173 -17.25 13.45 -5.90
N LYS A 174 -18.33 13.36 -6.69
CA LYS A 174 -18.67 14.34 -7.72
C LYS A 174 -18.83 15.76 -7.19
N GLN A 175 -19.48 15.93 -6.05
CA GLN A 175 -19.69 17.25 -5.45
C GLN A 175 -18.40 17.85 -4.87
N ASN A 176 -17.47 17.01 -4.42
CA ASN A 176 -16.25 17.45 -3.73
C ASN A 176 -14.98 17.30 -4.60
N VAL A 177 -15.12 16.94 -5.87
CA VAL A 177 -14.02 16.56 -6.75
C VAL A 177 -12.92 17.62 -6.84
N ASP A 178 -13.31 18.90 -6.92
CA ASP A 178 -12.36 20.01 -6.97
C ASP A 178 -11.64 20.19 -5.61
N SER A 179 -12.27 19.93 -4.46
CA SER A 179 -11.60 19.96 -3.14
C SER A 179 -10.63 18.78 -2.98
N ILE A 180 -11.06 17.60 -3.46
CA ILE A 180 -10.29 16.37 -3.40
C ILE A 180 -8.98 16.49 -4.19
N ILE A 181 -9.06 16.95 -5.44
CA ILE A 181 -7.90 17.05 -6.34
C ILE A 181 -7.03 18.29 -6.06
N ASN A 182 -7.57 19.32 -5.38
CA ASN A 182 -6.82 20.55 -5.07
C ASN A 182 -6.40 20.58 -3.60
N SER A 183 -5.48 19.69 -3.25
CA SER A 183 -4.92 19.66 -1.90
C SER A 183 -4.19 20.96 -1.55
N LYS A 184 -4.12 21.29 -0.26
CA LYS A 184 -3.43 22.50 0.24
C LYS A 184 -1.93 22.52 -0.08
N ASN A 185 -1.33 21.35 -0.27
CA ASN A 185 0.08 21.15 -0.59
C ASN A 185 0.18 20.35 -1.91
N PRO A 186 -0.03 21.00 -3.06
CA PRO A 186 -0.14 20.28 -4.33
C PRO A 186 1.17 19.58 -4.67
N ASP A 187 1.09 18.28 -4.91
CA ASP A 187 2.19 17.46 -5.40
C ASP A 187 1.68 16.51 -6.50
N PHE A 188 2.60 16.06 -7.36
CA PHE A 188 2.23 15.24 -8.52
C PHE A 188 1.68 13.87 -8.11
N ILE A 189 2.24 13.23 -7.08
CA ILE A 189 1.86 11.88 -6.67
C ILE A 189 0.45 11.90 -6.08
N SER A 190 0.20 12.76 -5.09
CA SER A 190 -1.09 12.77 -4.38
C SER A 190 -2.23 13.20 -5.30
N ASP A 191 -2.10 14.38 -5.92
CA ASP A 191 -3.18 14.92 -6.76
C ASP A 191 -3.40 14.05 -8.01
N GLY A 192 -2.32 13.50 -8.58
CA GLY A 192 -2.37 12.56 -9.70
C GLY A 192 -3.05 11.25 -9.34
N SER A 193 -2.73 10.69 -8.17
CA SER A 193 -3.38 9.48 -7.64
C SER A 193 -4.88 9.70 -7.41
N PHE A 194 -5.28 10.88 -6.91
CA PHE A 194 -6.69 11.20 -6.75
C PHE A 194 -7.43 11.26 -8.10
N LEU A 195 -6.84 11.91 -9.11
CA LEU A 195 -7.42 11.96 -10.45
C LEU A 195 -7.56 10.56 -11.06
N TYR A 196 -6.55 9.70 -10.90
CA TYR A 196 -6.62 8.30 -11.32
C TYR A 196 -7.75 7.54 -10.63
N ILE A 197 -7.86 7.63 -9.29
CA ILE A 197 -8.93 6.97 -8.54
C ILE A 197 -10.31 7.42 -9.04
N ILE A 198 -10.48 8.70 -9.33
CA ILE A 198 -11.74 9.24 -9.84
C ILE A 198 -12.08 8.61 -11.19
N GLY A 199 -11.17 8.63 -12.16
CA GLY A 199 -11.41 8.00 -13.47
C GLY A 199 -11.65 6.49 -13.35
N TYR A 200 -11.00 5.82 -12.41
CA TYR A 200 -11.19 4.39 -12.17
C TYR A 200 -12.63 4.12 -11.72
N LEU A 201 -13.14 4.92 -10.79
CA LEU A 201 -14.51 4.80 -10.30
C LEU A 201 -15.55 5.17 -11.36
N GLU A 202 -15.29 6.17 -12.20
CA GLU A 202 -16.16 6.49 -13.35
C GLU A 202 -16.33 5.28 -14.28
N ASN A 203 -15.21 4.64 -14.64
CA ASN A 203 -15.21 3.45 -15.49
C ASN A 203 -15.89 2.25 -14.81
N LEU A 204 -15.59 2.02 -13.52
CA LEU A 204 -16.12 0.88 -12.77
C LEU A 204 -17.65 0.96 -12.60
N TYR A 205 -18.19 2.15 -12.35
CA TYR A 205 -19.62 2.36 -12.10
C TYR A 205 -20.41 2.91 -13.28
N ASN A 206 -19.74 3.21 -14.40
CA ASN A 206 -20.30 3.90 -15.55
C ASN A 206 -21.04 5.17 -15.10
N PHE A 207 -20.32 6.07 -14.40
CA PHE A 207 -20.87 7.27 -13.79
C PHE A 207 -19.92 8.47 -13.92
N ASP A 208 -20.30 9.45 -14.73
CA ASP A 208 -19.47 10.64 -14.98
C ASP A 208 -19.40 11.56 -13.75
N ILE A 209 -18.20 11.75 -13.24
CA ILE A 209 -17.82 12.66 -12.14
C ILE A 209 -17.26 13.97 -12.74
N LEU A 210 -16.35 13.86 -13.69
CA LEU A 210 -15.67 14.94 -14.39
C LEU A 210 -16.02 14.96 -15.88
N THR A 211 -15.89 16.14 -16.49
CA THR A 211 -15.95 16.31 -17.95
C THR A 211 -14.55 16.19 -18.54
N ASP A 212 -14.41 15.81 -19.82
CA ASP A 212 -13.14 15.80 -20.56
C ASP A 212 -12.33 17.08 -20.41
N ALA A 213 -12.98 18.24 -20.46
CA ALA A 213 -12.32 19.54 -20.30
C ALA A 213 -11.70 19.74 -18.91
N LYS A 214 -12.32 19.18 -17.86
CA LYS A 214 -11.78 19.19 -16.49
C LYS A 214 -10.60 18.23 -16.37
N TYR A 215 -10.70 17.04 -16.97
CA TYR A 215 -9.57 16.10 -17.06
C TYR A 215 -8.35 16.75 -17.69
N LEU A 216 -8.53 17.37 -18.86
CA LEU A 216 -7.45 18.04 -19.58
C LEU A 216 -6.81 19.17 -18.76
N ASN A 217 -7.62 19.94 -18.01
CA ASN A 217 -7.10 20.99 -17.12
C ASN A 217 -6.19 20.40 -16.02
N TYR A 218 -6.65 19.35 -15.33
CA TYR A 218 -5.86 18.69 -14.30
C TYR A 218 -4.57 18.08 -14.85
N ILE A 219 -4.64 17.37 -15.97
CA ILE A 219 -3.47 16.78 -16.65
C ILE A 219 -2.45 17.86 -17.00
N ASN A 220 -2.88 18.99 -17.60
CA ASN A 220 -1.98 20.09 -17.96
C ASN A 220 -1.29 20.71 -16.73
N ARG A 221 -2.00 20.85 -15.61
CA ARG A 221 -1.39 21.29 -14.35
C ARG A 221 -0.35 20.28 -13.86
N PHE A 222 -0.67 19.00 -13.88
CA PHE A 222 0.21 17.94 -13.40
C PHE A 222 1.47 17.79 -14.24
N LYS A 223 1.43 18.03 -15.55
CA LYS A 223 2.64 18.04 -16.41
C LYS A 223 3.70 19.02 -15.89
N LYS A 224 3.29 20.19 -15.38
CA LYS A 224 4.20 21.17 -14.78
C LYS A 224 4.82 20.67 -13.47
N ASN A 225 4.03 19.98 -12.64
CA ASN A 225 4.50 19.44 -11.37
C ASN A 225 5.39 18.21 -11.56
N TYR A 226 5.09 17.37 -12.55
CA TYR A 226 5.84 16.16 -12.88
C TYR A 226 7.32 16.46 -13.19
N SER A 227 7.60 17.49 -13.98
CA SER A 227 8.97 17.84 -14.39
C SER A 227 9.86 18.34 -13.24
N ILE A 228 9.26 18.81 -12.14
CA ILE A 228 10.00 19.35 -10.98
C ILE A 228 10.01 18.39 -9.79
N TYR A 229 9.14 17.38 -9.80
CA TYR A 229 9.04 16.42 -8.71
C TYR A 229 10.24 15.45 -8.74
N PRO A 230 10.89 15.15 -7.59
CA PRO A 230 12.00 14.20 -7.55
C PRO A 230 11.61 12.83 -8.10
N ASP A 231 12.57 12.14 -8.72
CA ASP A 231 12.35 10.79 -9.20
C ASP A 231 12.10 9.82 -8.05
N SER A 232 10.98 9.10 -8.14
CA SER A 232 10.56 8.10 -7.18
C SER A 232 9.70 7.07 -7.89
N ILE A 233 9.59 5.87 -7.30
CA ILE A 233 8.74 4.84 -7.90
C ILE A 233 7.26 5.26 -7.92
N GLU A 234 6.79 5.97 -6.92
CA GLU A 234 5.43 6.48 -6.82
C GLU A 234 5.14 7.54 -7.89
N LYS A 235 6.12 8.39 -8.22
CA LYS A 235 6.02 9.32 -9.36
C LYS A 235 5.84 8.54 -10.66
N PHE A 236 6.65 7.51 -10.89
CA PHE A 236 6.57 6.73 -12.12
C PHE A 236 5.26 5.94 -12.23
N ASP A 237 4.83 5.26 -11.16
CA ASP A 237 3.55 4.54 -11.13
C ASP A 237 2.36 5.48 -11.33
N THR A 238 2.37 6.67 -10.70
CA THR A 238 1.31 7.67 -10.89
C THR A 238 1.22 8.11 -12.36
N ALA A 239 2.36 8.40 -13.00
CA ALA A 239 2.38 8.80 -14.41
C ALA A 239 1.89 7.68 -15.34
N ILE A 240 2.31 6.43 -15.09
CA ILE A 240 1.82 5.24 -15.83
C ILE A 240 0.29 5.11 -15.69
N ASN A 241 -0.21 5.15 -14.45
CA ASN A 241 -1.64 4.96 -14.17
C ASN A 241 -2.49 6.05 -14.85
N ILE A 242 -2.02 7.30 -14.85
CA ILE A 242 -2.71 8.41 -15.53
C ILE A 242 -2.64 8.26 -17.07
N ASN A 243 -1.49 7.89 -17.62
CA ASN A 243 -1.36 7.64 -19.07
C ASN A 243 -2.31 6.54 -19.54
N ASP A 244 -2.34 5.42 -18.84
CA ASP A 244 -3.15 4.25 -19.19
C ASP A 244 -4.66 4.53 -19.13
N LEU A 245 -5.11 5.16 -18.05
CA LEU A 245 -6.53 5.33 -17.78
C LEU A 245 -7.13 6.54 -18.49
N LEU A 246 -6.37 7.64 -18.57
CA LEU A 246 -6.86 8.94 -19.02
C LEU A 246 -6.28 9.35 -20.39
N SER A 247 -5.57 8.44 -21.07
CA SER A 247 -4.89 8.70 -22.35
C SER A 247 -4.02 9.96 -22.30
N ALA A 248 -3.31 10.14 -21.18
CA ALA A 248 -2.38 11.24 -21.00
C ALA A 248 -1.00 10.92 -21.59
N ASP A 249 -0.22 11.97 -21.85
CA ASP A 249 1.15 11.87 -22.36
C ASP A 249 2.15 12.43 -21.34
N PHE A 250 2.30 11.77 -20.19
CA PHE A 250 3.45 11.98 -19.31
C PHE A 250 4.66 11.24 -19.90
N GLU A 251 5.75 11.97 -20.13
CA GLU A 251 6.98 11.40 -20.68
C GLU A 251 7.71 10.54 -19.63
N LEU A 252 7.87 9.25 -19.93
CA LEU A 252 8.54 8.27 -19.09
C LEU A 252 9.87 7.90 -19.74
N ASP A 253 10.97 8.41 -19.20
CA ASP A 253 12.32 8.04 -19.65
C ASP A 253 12.71 6.69 -19.02
N ASN A 254 12.62 5.63 -19.83
CA ASN A 254 12.98 4.27 -19.41
C ASN A 254 14.38 4.18 -18.81
N LYS A 255 15.34 5.01 -19.27
CA LYS A 255 16.71 4.96 -18.76
C LYS A 255 16.81 5.53 -17.35
N VAL A 256 16.14 6.66 -17.10
CA VAL A 256 16.06 7.27 -15.76
C VAL A 256 15.36 6.33 -14.79
N ILE A 257 14.26 5.71 -15.21
CA ILE A 257 13.49 4.77 -14.39
C ILE A 257 14.32 3.51 -14.10
N GLU A 258 15.00 2.96 -15.12
CA GLU A 258 15.89 1.82 -14.96
C GLU A 258 17.03 2.13 -13.96
N ASP A 259 17.71 3.27 -14.12
CA ASP A 259 18.80 3.66 -13.23
C ASP A 259 18.31 3.85 -11.79
N TYR A 260 17.12 4.44 -11.60
CA TYR A 260 16.48 4.55 -10.29
C TYR A 260 16.20 3.16 -9.69
N LEU A 261 15.54 2.26 -10.42
CA LEU A 261 15.19 0.92 -9.96
C LEU A 261 16.43 0.12 -9.56
N HIS A 262 17.51 0.18 -10.34
CA HIS A 262 18.77 -0.47 -10.00
C HIS A 262 19.38 0.08 -8.70
N SER A 263 19.24 1.39 -8.45
CA SER A 263 19.79 2.03 -7.27
C SER A 263 19.11 1.59 -5.96
N ILE A 264 17.83 1.22 -6.02
CA ILE A 264 17.04 0.81 -4.85
C ILE A 264 16.84 -0.71 -4.73
N GLN A 265 17.31 -1.50 -5.71
CA GLN A 265 17.19 -2.95 -5.67
C GLN A 265 18.22 -3.60 -4.73
N LEU A 266 17.71 -4.25 -3.68
CA LEU A 266 18.50 -4.91 -2.65
C LEU A 266 19.16 -6.20 -3.13
N LYS A 267 20.02 -6.79 -2.30
CA LYS A 267 20.75 -8.04 -2.63
C LYS A 267 19.83 -9.26 -2.77
N ASN A 268 18.73 -9.29 -2.03
CA ASN A 268 17.68 -10.31 -2.10
C ASN A 268 16.67 -10.06 -3.24
N GLY A 269 16.99 -9.17 -4.20
CA GLY A 269 16.14 -8.85 -5.34
C GLY A 269 14.93 -7.94 -5.06
N ALA A 270 14.49 -7.82 -3.80
CA ALA A 270 13.44 -6.92 -3.36
C ALA A 270 13.85 -5.44 -3.42
N PHE A 271 12.90 -4.54 -3.22
CA PHE A 271 13.11 -3.09 -3.26
C PHE A 271 12.87 -2.47 -1.88
N SER A 272 13.71 -1.52 -1.48
CA SER A 272 13.54 -0.79 -0.22
C SER A 272 12.63 0.42 -0.39
N LEU A 273 11.89 0.75 0.67
CA LEU A 273 11.20 2.03 0.78
C LEU A 273 12.23 3.18 0.77
N TYR A 274 11.88 4.30 0.13
CA TYR A 274 12.75 5.47 0.10
C TYR A 274 13.13 5.93 1.52
N GLY A 275 14.42 6.15 1.76
CA GLY A 275 14.96 6.57 3.06
C GLY A 275 15.26 5.44 4.05
N SER A 276 14.99 4.17 3.71
CA SER A 276 15.35 2.99 4.51
C SER A 276 16.19 2.01 3.68
N GLU A 277 17.41 2.41 3.31
CA GLU A 277 18.31 1.75 2.33
C GLU A 277 18.60 0.23 2.54
N LYS A 278 18.05 -0.42 3.56
CA LYS A 278 18.40 -1.80 3.95
C LYS A 278 17.22 -2.70 4.27
N THR A 279 15.97 -2.23 4.21
CA THR A 279 14.83 -3.07 4.56
C THR A 279 13.93 -3.25 3.34
N PRO A 280 13.69 -4.50 2.90
CA PRO A 280 12.75 -4.75 1.82
C PRO A 280 11.33 -4.33 2.26
N ASP A 281 10.60 -3.71 1.35
CA ASP A 281 9.19 -3.35 1.56
C ASP A 281 8.32 -4.02 0.49
N ALA A 282 7.23 -4.66 0.92
CA ALA A 282 6.38 -5.47 0.05
C ALA A 282 5.64 -4.62 -1.00
N LEU A 283 5.07 -3.48 -0.59
CA LEU A 283 4.38 -2.56 -1.50
C LEU A 283 5.35 -1.93 -2.50
N THR A 284 6.48 -1.40 -2.02
CA THR A 284 7.49 -0.81 -2.90
C THR A 284 7.99 -1.84 -3.93
N THR A 285 8.23 -3.07 -3.48
CA THR A 285 8.61 -4.19 -4.37
C THR A 285 7.53 -4.45 -5.43
N TYR A 286 6.26 -4.52 -5.03
CA TYR A 286 5.15 -4.69 -5.96
C TYR A 286 5.08 -3.57 -7.01
N ILE A 287 5.14 -2.31 -6.59
CA ILE A 287 5.07 -1.16 -7.52
C ILE A 287 6.27 -1.15 -8.46
N CYS A 288 7.48 -1.48 -7.97
CA CYS A 288 8.67 -1.61 -8.81
C CYS A 288 8.50 -2.69 -9.88
N ILE A 289 8.05 -3.88 -9.50
CA ILE A 289 7.85 -4.98 -10.46
C ILE A 289 6.73 -4.68 -11.45
N LYS A 290 5.62 -4.10 -11.00
CA LYS A 290 4.55 -3.62 -11.89
C LYS A 290 5.08 -2.63 -12.93
N THR A 291 5.87 -1.66 -12.49
CA THR A 291 6.51 -0.65 -13.36
C THR A 291 7.47 -1.30 -14.36
N ILE A 292 8.34 -2.19 -13.90
CA ILE A 292 9.29 -2.94 -14.74
C ILE A 292 8.56 -3.71 -15.84
N LYS A 293 7.54 -4.49 -15.47
CA LYS A 293 6.76 -5.30 -16.41
C LYS A 293 6.01 -4.43 -17.40
N LYS A 294 5.40 -3.33 -16.93
CA LYS A 294 4.66 -2.38 -17.78
C LYS A 294 5.54 -1.71 -18.82
N LEU A 295 6.75 -1.30 -18.45
CA LEU A 295 7.68 -0.58 -19.32
C LEU A 295 8.62 -1.50 -20.12
N GLY A 296 8.55 -2.81 -19.90
CA GLY A 296 9.45 -3.78 -20.56
C GLY A 296 10.91 -3.63 -20.14
N ILE A 297 11.17 -3.15 -18.92
CA ILE A 297 12.52 -3.02 -18.37
C ILE A 297 13.04 -4.41 -17.96
N LYS A 298 14.35 -4.63 -18.09
CA LYS A 298 14.96 -5.90 -17.67
C LYS A 298 15.13 -5.94 -16.15
N LEU A 299 14.57 -6.98 -15.51
CA LEU A 299 14.82 -7.28 -14.10
C LEU A 299 16.18 -7.99 -13.93
N THR A 300 17.02 -7.49 -13.01
CA THR A 300 18.43 -7.95 -12.90
C THR A 300 18.66 -9.05 -11.86
N LYS A 301 17.76 -9.17 -10.86
CA LYS A 301 17.84 -10.15 -9.75
C LYS A 301 16.52 -10.90 -9.58
N GLU A 302 15.98 -11.40 -10.68
CA GLU A 302 14.66 -12.04 -10.72
C GLU A 302 14.61 -13.33 -9.90
N ASP A 303 15.69 -14.12 -9.94
CA ASP A 303 15.80 -15.37 -9.19
C ASP A 303 15.84 -15.10 -7.67
N GLU A 304 16.69 -14.15 -7.23
CA GLU A 304 16.80 -13.79 -5.82
C GLU A 304 15.48 -13.20 -5.28
N LEU A 305 14.82 -12.37 -6.10
CA LEU A 305 13.51 -11.84 -5.75
C LEU A 305 12.48 -12.96 -5.59
N THR A 306 12.44 -13.90 -6.53
CA THR A 306 11.51 -15.04 -6.51
C THR A 306 11.73 -15.91 -5.27
N GLU A 307 12.98 -16.19 -4.92
CA GLU A 307 13.33 -16.94 -3.71
C GLU A 307 12.90 -16.18 -2.44
N TRP A 308 13.16 -14.87 -2.38
CA TRP A 308 12.75 -14.03 -1.26
C TRP A 308 11.22 -13.98 -1.09
N LEU A 309 10.47 -13.76 -2.17
CA LEU A 309 9.00 -13.74 -2.16
C LEU A 309 8.44 -15.05 -1.61
N ASN A 310 8.89 -16.18 -2.15
CA ASN A 310 8.44 -17.50 -1.71
C ASN A 310 8.76 -17.76 -0.23
N SER A 311 9.95 -17.35 0.22
CA SER A 311 10.35 -17.47 1.62
C SER A 311 9.45 -16.64 2.55
N GLN A 312 9.20 -15.37 2.22
CA GLN A 312 8.35 -14.48 3.02
C GLN A 312 6.89 -14.93 3.06
N ILE A 313 6.33 -15.31 1.92
CA ILE A 313 4.96 -15.86 1.84
C ILE A 313 4.85 -17.11 2.72
N SER A 314 5.83 -18.03 2.62
CA SER A 314 5.83 -19.24 3.44
C SER A 314 5.88 -18.94 4.94
N GLN A 315 6.72 -17.99 5.36
CA GLN A 315 6.82 -17.57 6.77
C GLN A 315 5.50 -16.97 7.28
N ILE A 316 4.87 -16.11 6.48
CA ILE A 316 3.59 -15.50 6.83
C ILE A 316 2.51 -16.58 7.01
N LEU A 317 2.39 -17.49 6.05
CA LEU A 317 1.37 -18.54 6.08
C LEU A 317 1.57 -19.57 7.20
N ILE A 318 2.79 -19.78 7.68
CA ILE A 318 3.06 -20.62 8.88
C ILE A 318 2.63 -19.90 10.17
N SER A 319 2.64 -18.57 10.16
CA SER A 319 2.39 -17.73 11.33
C SER A 319 0.95 -17.25 11.49
N MET A 320 0.09 -17.53 10.51
CA MET A 320 -1.35 -17.22 10.51
C MET A 320 -2.14 -18.45 10.97
#